data_AF-A0A956F1Y7-F1
#
_entry.id   AF-A0A956F1Y7-F1
#
_cell.length_a   1.000
_cell.length_b   1.000
_cell.length_c   1.000
_cell.angle_alpha   90.00
_cell.angle_beta   90.00
_cell.angle_gamma   90.00
#
_symmetry.space_group_name_H-M   'P 1'
#
loop_
_entity.id
_entity.type
_entity.pdbx_description
1 polymer ?
#
loop_
_entity_poly.entity_id
_entity_poly.type
_entity_poly.pdbx_seq_one_letter_code
_entity_poly.pdbx_strand_id
1 'polypeptide(L)'
;MARLVRPQGAGSRLVGWMLLALALGTATGCGDDAEIASRPGSPSDDPRDYVVDTNVNYQIEVSEPRWVIPSDGLPADTAAVSNANVEIHFFRGKLYMAWRAAPFHFASSETKMQVVSSTDGGVTWGHET
;
A
#
# COMPACT_ATOMS: atom_id res chain seq x y z
N MET A 1 7.72 2.80 12.89
CA MET A 1 8.32 2.34 11.62
C MET A 1 9.08 1.06 11.91
N ALA A 2 8.56 -0.11 11.56
CA ALA A 2 9.15 -1.39 11.93
C ALA A 2 10.17 -1.85 10.88
N ARG A 3 11.36 -2.27 11.32
CA ARG A 3 12.45 -2.76 10.46
C ARG A 3 12.54 -4.28 10.57
N LEU A 4 12.29 -4.99 9.46
CA LEU A 4 12.49 -6.44 9.37
C LEU A 4 13.90 -6.73 8.79
N VAL A 5 14.72 -7.48 9.52
CA VAL A 5 16.06 -7.94 9.06
C VAL A 5 15.98 -9.44 8.76
N ARG A 6 16.31 -9.87 7.53
CA ARG A 6 16.44 -11.30 7.18
C ARG A 6 17.90 -11.79 7.34
N PRO A 7 18.12 -13.03 7.80
CA PRO A 7 19.44 -13.66 7.74
C PRO A 7 19.75 -14.15 6.32
N GLN A 8 21.04 -14.11 5.97
CA GLN A 8 21.59 -14.56 4.68
C GLN A 8 21.77 -16.08 4.65
N GLY A 9 21.44 -16.72 3.52
CA GLY A 9 21.68 -18.15 3.31
C GLY A 9 21.47 -18.62 1.86
N ALA A 10 22.58 -18.90 1.19
CA ALA A 10 22.87 -19.77 0.03
C ALA A 10 21.78 -20.21 -0.99
N GLY A 11 21.94 -19.74 -2.23
CA GLY A 11 22.24 -20.55 -3.42
C GLY A 11 21.22 -21.56 -3.97
N SER A 12 20.70 -21.30 -5.17
CA SER A 12 20.92 -22.17 -6.34
C SER A 12 20.33 -21.53 -7.61
N ARG A 13 21.10 -21.55 -8.69
CA ARG A 13 20.74 -21.07 -10.03
C ARG A 13 19.99 -22.16 -10.78
N LEU A 14 18.82 -21.87 -11.33
CA LEU A 14 18.28 -22.60 -12.47
C LEU A 14 17.66 -21.62 -13.48
N VAL A 15 18.30 -21.59 -14.65
CA VAL A 15 17.86 -20.91 -15.86
C VAL A 15 16.83 -21.82 -16.55
N GLY A 16 15.66 -21.28 -16.89
CA GLY A 16 14.65 -21.95 -17.69
C GLY A 16 13.94 -20.95 -18.59
N TRP A 17 14.22 -21.03 -19.89
CA TRP A 17 13.50 -20.30 -20.93
C TRP A 17 12.19 -21.03 -21.24
N MET A 18 11.04 -20.34 -21.27
CA MET A 18 9.99 -20.67 -22.24
C MET A 18 8.91 -19.58 -22.40
N LEU A 19 8.85 -19.10 -23.64
CA LEU A 19 7.69 -18.73 -24.46
C LEU A 19 6.69 -17.67 -23.96
N LEU A 20 6.80 -16.52 -24.64
CA LEU A 20 5.81 -15.47 -24.80
C LEU A 20 4.58 -16.01 -25.55
N ALA A 21 3.41 -16.01 -24.91
CA ALA A 21 2.12 -16.17 -25.58
C ALA A 21 1.34 -14.85 -25.44
N LEU A 22 1.25 -14.11 -26.55
CA LEU A 22 0.35 -12.98 -26.71
C LEU A 22 -1.08 -13.54 -26.82
N ALA A 23 -1.95 -13.23 -25.87
CA ALA A 23 -3.39 -13.40 -26.02
C ALA A 23 -4.05 -12.04 -25.86
N LEU A 24 -4.51 -11.47 -26.98
CA LEU A 24 -5.48 -10.39 -26.98
C LEU A 24 -6.82 -10.96 -26.46
N GLY A 25 -7.31 -10.43 -25.36
CA GLY A 25 -8.68 -10.66 -24.87
C GLY A 25 -9.41 -9.32 -24.78
N THR A 26 -10.41 -9.12 -25.64
CA THR A 26 -11.32 -7.98 -25.62
C THR A 26 -12.47 -8.20 -24.64
N ALA A 27 -12.66 -7.22 -23.76
CA ALA A 27 -13.91 -6.70 -23.20
C ALA A 27 -14.81 -7.55 -22.29
N THR A 28 -15.39 -6.82 -21.32
CA THR A 28 -16.61 -7.05 -20.52
C THR A 28 -16.47 -7.79 -19.18
N GLY A 29 -16.80 -7.07 -18.12
CA GLY A 29 -17.00 -7.62 -16.78
C GLY A 29 -16.81 -6.57 -15.70
N CYS A 30 -17.86 -5.81 -15.38
CA CYS A 30 -18.00 -5.22 -14.05
C CYS A 30 -18.26 -6.41 -13.12
N GLY A 31 -17.19 -7.00 -12.59
CA GLY A 31 -17.27 -8.20 -11.75
C GLY A 31 -17.76 -7.80 -10.36
N ASP A 32 -18.77 -8.49 -9.87
CA ASP A 32 -19.25 -8.37 -8.50
C ASP A 32 -18.13 -8.82 -7.54
N ASP A 33 -17.38 -7.87 -6.98
CA ASP A 33 -16.28 -8.11 -6.03
C ASP A 33 -16.73 -8.91 -4.78
N ALA A 34 -18.03 -8.95 -4.50
CA ALA A 34 -18.64 -9.74 -3.44
C ALA A 34 -18.49 -11.27 -3.65
N GLU A 35 -18.34 -11.75 -4.89
CA GLU A 35 -18.21 -13.18 -5.16
C GLU A 35 -16.79 -13.71 -4.86
N ILE A 36 -15.77 -12.84 -4.88
CA ILE A 36 -14.38 -13.25 -4.60
C ILE A 36 -14.19 -13.51 -3.10
N ALA A 37 -14.75 -12.68 -2.23
CA ALA A 37 -14.60 -12.80 -0.77
C ALA A 37 -15.17 -14.11 -0.19
N SER A 38 -16.07 -14.79 -0.90
CA SER A 38 -16.70 -16.05 -0.48
C SER A 38 -16.11 -17.30 -1.15
N ARG A 39 -15.13 -17.16 -2.04
CA ARG A 39 -14.48 -18.32 -2.67
C ARG A 39 -13.55 -19.04 -1.68
N PRO A 40 -13.66 -20.37 -1.54
CA PRO A 40 -12.69 -21.15 -0.78
C PRO A 40 -11.28 -20.92 -1.34
N GLY A 41 -10.38 -20.40 -0.50
CA GLY A 41 -8.99 -20.09 -0.87
C GLY A 41 -8.71 -18.62 -1.19
N SER A 42 -9.70 -17.73 -1.13
CA SER A 42 -9.45 -16.28 -1.12
C SER A 42 -8.71 -15.89 0.18
N PRO A 43 -7.63 -15.10 0.11
CA PRO A 43 -6.94 -14.62 1.31
C PRO A 43 -7.91 -13.79 2.17
N SER A 44 -8.12 -14.18 3.41
CA SER A 44 -8.91 -13.42 4.37
C SER A 44 -8.14 -12.18 4.83
N ASP A 45 -8.81 -11.06 5.04
CA ASP A 45 -8.26 -9.88 5.71
C ASP A 45 -8.54 -9.89 7.23
N ASP A 46 -9.34 -10.84 7.74
CA ASP A 46 -9.56 -11.01 9.18
C ASP A 46 -8.31 -11.65 9.80
N PRO A 47 -7.63 -10.96 10.75
CA PRO A 47 -6.47 -11.51 11.44
C PRO A 47 -6.74 -12.85 12.14
N ARG A 48 -8.01 -13.15 12.46
CA ARG A 48 -8.42 -14.44 13.07
C ARG A 48 -8.19 -15.65 12.17
N ASP A 49 -8.15 -15.45 10.85
CA ASP A 49 -8.02 -16.54 9.90
C ASP A 49 -6.57 -16.97 9.67
N TYR A 50 -5.61 -16.29 10.32
CA TYR A 50 -4.19 -16.59 10.22
C TYR A 50 -3.71 -17.40 11.42
N VAL A 51 -2.94 -18.48 11.15
CA VAL A 51 -2.15 -19.16 12.18
C VAL A 51 -0.96 -18.28 12.54
N VAL A 52 -1.04 -17.65 13.71
CA VAL A 52 0.04 -16.82 14.25
C VAL A 52 1.07 -17.73 14.94
N ASP A 53 2.35 -17.53 14.64
CA ASP A 53 3.43 -18.19 15.37
C ASP A 53 3.53 -17.62 16.79
N THR A 54 3.11 -18.41 17.77
CA THR A 54 3.09 -18.03 19.19
C THR A 54 4.46 -18.10 19.86
N ASN A 55 5.50 -18.57 19.17
CA ASN A 55 6.87 -18.56 19.68
C ASN A 55 7.60 -17.24 19.37
N VAL A 56 6.99 -16.35 18.58
CA VAL A 56 7.53 -15.03 18.29
C VAL A 56 6.88 -14.00 19.21
N ASN A 57 7.68 -13.36 20.05
CA ASN A 57 7.24 -12.24 20.86
C ASN A 57 7.39 -10.93 20.08
N TYR A 58 6.27 -10.31 19.74
CA TYR A 58 6.23 -8.95 19.19
C TYR A 58 6.09 -7.95 20.35
N GLN A 59 6.88 -6.87 20.31
CA GLN A 59 6.64 -5.70 21.15
C GLN A 59 6.17 -4.55 20.28
N ILE A 60 5.00 -4.01 20.62
CA ILE A 60 4.49 -2.79 20.00
C ILE A 60 5.14 -1.62 20.72
N GLU A 61 5.99 -0.90 19.99
CA GLU A 61 6.50 0.40 20.44
C GLU A 61 5.61 1.50 19.86
N VAL A 62 4.90 2.19 20.73
CA VAL A 62 4.12 3.38 20.37
C VAL A 62 5.03 4.60 20.48
N SER A 63 5.13 5.37 19.41
CA SER A 63 5.80 6.67 19.42
C SER A 63 4.79 7.79 19.64
N GLU A 64 5.30 8.99 19.90
CA GLU A 64 4.48 10.20 19.79
C GLU A 64 3.84 10.28 18.38
N PRO A 65 2.56 10.67 18.27
CA PRO A 65 1.93 10.94 17.00
C PRO A 65 2.67 12.06 16.27
N ARG A 66 2.74 11.96 14.94
CA ARG A 66 3.25 13.05 14.09
C ARG A 66 2.28 13.34 12.96
N TRP A 67 2.21 14.60 12.58
CA TRP A 67 1.49 15.03 11.40
C TRP A 67 2.24 14.59 10.15
N VAL A 68 1.52 13.91 9.26
CA VAL A 68 2.01 13.60 7.91
C VAL A 68 1.43 14.60 6.92
N ILE A 69 0.12 14.88 7.01
CA ILE A 69 -0.59 15.85 6.17
C ILE A 69 -1.22 16.93 7.08
N PRO A 70 -0.86 18.22 6.93
CA PRO A 70 0.29 18.74 6.19
C PRO A 70 1.62 18.51 6.95
N SER A 71 2.75 18.44 6.25
CA SER A 71 4.10 18.46 6.83
C SER A 71 5.14 18.91 5.80
N ASP A 72 6.31 19.38 6.26
CA ASP A 72 7.43 19.81 5.41
C ASP A 72 8.06 18.65 4.61
N GLY A 73 7.80 17.40 5.00
CA GLY A 73 8.27 16.21 4.30
C GLY A 73 7.49 15.90 3.02
N LEU A 74 6.36 16.57 2.78
CA LEU A 74 5.52 16.38 1.59
C LEU A 74 5.89 17.33 0.44
N PRO A 75 5.65 16.93 -0.82
CA PRO A 75 5.68 17.85 -1.95
C PRO A 75 4.73 19.05 -1.75
N ALA A 76 5.14 20.24 -2.18
CA ALA A 76 4.46 21.50 -1.87
C ALA A 76 3.01 21.62 -2.39
N ASP A 77 2.66 20.87 -3.42
CA ASP A 77 1.34 20.89 -4.09
C ASP A 77 0.34 19.88 -3.52
N THR A 78 0.67 19.26 -2.38
CA THR A 78 -0.17 18.24 -1.73
C THR A 78 -1.16 18.78 -0.71
N ALA A 79 -0.98 20.03 -0.26
CA ALA A 79 -1.83 20.66 0.74
C ALA A 79 -3.19 21.06 0.13
N ALA A 80 -4.28 20.70 0.80
CA ALA A 80 -5.64 21.10 0.45
C ALA A 80 -6.48 21.34 1.71
N VAL A 81 -7.62 22.01 1.54
CA VAL A 81 -8.56 22.29 2.65
C VAL A 81 -9.16 21.01 3.21
N SER A 82 -9.41 20.01 2.37
CA SER A 82 -9.90 18.71 2.79
C SER A 82 -9.01 17.58 2.28
N ASN A 83 -8.72 16.65 3.19
CA ASN A 83 -8.16 15.34 2.89
C ASN A 83 -9.16 14.25 3.30
N ALA A 84 -9.36 13.25 2.45
CA ALA A 84 -10.29 12.14 2.75
C ALA A 84 -9.80 10.85 2.11
N ASN A 85 -10.25 9.71 2.65
CA ASN A 85 -9.95 8.37 2.14
C ASN A 85 -8.44 8.10 2.08
N VAL A 86 -7.75 8.30 3.21
CA VAL A 86 -6.34 7.97 3.31
C VAL A 86 -6.15 6.45 3.29
N GLU A 87 -5.19 6.00 2.49
CA GLU A 87 -4.72 4.62 2.45
C GLU A 87 -3.21 4.60 2.56
N ILE A 88 -2.67 3.63 3.31
CA ILE A 88 -1.25 3.47 3.55
C ILE A 88 -0.88 2.00 3.31
N HIS A 89 0.16 1.75 2.54
CA HIS A 89 0.57 0.39 2.22
C HIS A 89 2.09 0.26 2.11
N PHE A 90 2.64 -0.87 2.58
CA PHE A 90 4.06 -1.17 2.41
C PHE A 90 4.25 -2.10 1.21
N PHE A 91 4.98 -1.66 0.20
CA PHE A 91 5.21 -2.43 -1.02
C PHE A 91 6.65 -2.26 -1.51
N ARG A 92 7.30 -3.39 -1.82
CA ARG A 92 8.67 -3.43 -2.39
C ARG A 92 9.68 -2.55 -1.65
N GLY A 93 9.61 -2.51 -0.33
CA GLY A 93 10.57 -1.76 0.50
C GLY A 93 10.25 -0.26 0.65
N LYS A 94 9.13 0.21 0.11
CA LYS A 94 8.66 1.59 0.26
C LYS A 94 7.33 1.65 1.00
N LEU A 95 7.11 2.74 1.73
CA LEU A 95 5.82 3.10 2.28
C LEU A 95 5.09 3.97 1.27
N TYR A 96 3.94 3.53 0.80
CA TYR A 96 3.05 4.29 -0.08
C TYR A 96 1.91 4.89 0.73
N MET A 97 1.50 6.09 0.36
CA MET A 97 0.33 6.76 0.91
C MET A 97 -0.47 7.41 -0.22
N ALA A 98 -1.77 7.21 -0.21
CA ALA A 98 -2.69 7.83 -1.16
C ALA A 98 -3.88 8.46 -0.43
N TRP A 99 -4.36 9.60 -0.92
CA TRP A 99 -5.56 10.26 -0.40
C TRP A 99 -6.18 11.20 -1.43
N ARG A 100 -7.44 11.56 -1.20
CA ARG A 100 -8.14 12.60 -1.98
C ARG A 100 -7.89 13.95 -1.35
N ALA A 101 -7.49 14.92 -2.16
CA ALA A 101 -7.32 16.32 -1.80
C ALA A 101 -8.36 17.18 -2.55
N ALA A 102 -9.17 17.96 -1.83
CA ALA A 102 -10.25 18.75 -2.42
C ALA A 102 -10.49 20.08 -1.68
N PRO A 103 -11.23 21.04 -2.28
CA PRO A 103 -11.61 22.29 -1.61
C PRO A 103 -12.56 22.10 -0.42
N PHE A 104 -13.30 20.98 -0.40
CA PHE A 104 -14.23 20.60 0.66
C PHE A 104 -14.39 19.08 0.70
N HIS A 105 -15.06 18.56 1.74
CA HIS A 105 -15.15 17.12 2.01
C HIS A 105 -15.97 16.31 0.99
N PHE A 106 -16.87 16.96 0.28
CA PHE A 106 -17.70 16.34 -0.77
C PHE A 106 -16.97 16.22 -2.12
N ALA A 107 -17.57 15.44 -3.02
CA ALA A 107 -17.10 15.31 -4.38
C ALA A 107 -17.05 16.67 -5.09
N SER A 108 -15.91 16.95 -5.71
CA SER A 108 -15.67 18.16 -6.51
C SER A 108 -14.90 17.79 -7.77
N SER A 109 -15.13 18.51 -8.86
CA SER A 109 -14.30 18.43 -10.08
C SER A 109 -12.85 18.85 -9.85
N GLU A 110 -12.58 19.56 -8.76
CA GLU A 110 -11.24 19.99 -8.36
C GLU A 110 -10.50 18.97 -7.49
N THR A 111 -11.12 17.81 -7.22
CA THR A 111 -10.50 16.75 -6.42
C THR A 111 -9.27 16.19 -7.15
N LYS A 112 -8.15 16.11 -6.44
CA LYS A 112 -6.93 15.45 -6.90
C LYS A 112 -6.68 14.20 -6.08
N MET A 113 -6.29 13.12 -6.74
CA MET A 113 -5.70 11.97 -6.05
C MET A 113 -4.22 12.28 -5.82
N GLN A 114 -3.80 12.25 -4.57
CA GLN A 114 -2.39 12.34 -4.19
C GLN A 114 -1.87 10.92 -3.99
N VAL A 115 -0.74 10.60 -4.61
CA VAL A 115 -0.05 9.32 -4.41
C VAL A 115 1.43 9.63 -4.20
N VAL A 116 1.93 9.29 -3.03
CA VAL A 116 3.33 9.52 -2.66
C VAL A 116 3.95 8.25 -2.10
N SER A 117 5.27 8.16 -2.16
CA SER A 117 6.02 7.12 -1.49
C SER A 117 7.18 7.67 -0.67
N SER A 118 7.62 6.85 0.28
CA SER A 118 8.73 7.13 1.17
C SER A 118 9.64 5.91 1.32
N THR A 119 10.95 6.16 1.29
CA THR A 119 12.00 5.17 1.56
C THR A 119 12.54 5.25 3.00
N ASP A 120 12.16 6.28 3.76
CA ASP A 120 12.56 6.53 5.15
C ASP A 120 11.37 6.43 6.13
N GLY A 121 10.32 5.73 5.69
CA GLY A 121 9.10 5.42 6.47
C GLY A 121 8.32 6.64 6.89
N GLY A 122 8.26 7.59 5.98
CA GLY A 122 7.37 8.73 6.01
C GLY A 122 7.97 9.97 6.64
N VAL A 123 9.31 10.07 6.72
CA VAL A 123 9.97 11.34 7.06
C VAL A 123 9.99 12.25 5.83
N THR A 124 10.36 11.70 4.67
CA THR A 124 10.31 12.40 3.38
C THR A 124 9.47 11.63 2.37
N TRP A 125 8.80 12.37 1.49
CA TRP A 125 7.86 11.82 0.51
C TRP A 125 8.13 12.40 -0.88
N GLY A 126 7.94 11.57 -1.90
CA GLY A 126 7.97 11.98 -3.31
C GLY A 126 6.70 11.52 -4.02
N HIS A 127 6.28 12.27 -5.05
CA HIS A 127 5.17 11.87 -5.92
C HIS A 127 5.48 10.58 -6.67
N GLU A 128 4.46 9.75 -6.83
CA GLU A 128 4.48 8.61 -7.74
C GLU A 128 3.68 8.95 -9.01
N THR A 129 4.07 8.35 -10.14
CA THR A 129 3.48 8.56 -11.48
C THR A 129 2.76 7.33 -11.99
#